data_AF-A0A3A8R4S1-F1
#
_entry.id   AF-A0A3A8R4S1-F1
#
_cell.length_a   1.000
_cell.length_b   1.000
_cell.length_c   1.000
_cell.angle_alpha   90.00
_cell.angle_beta   90.00
_cell.angle_gamma   90.00
#
_symmetry.space_group_name_H-M   'P 1'
#
loop_
_entity.id
_entity.type
_entity.pdbx_description
1 polymer ?
#
loop_
_entity_poly.entity_id
_entity_poly.type
_entity_poly.pdbx_seq_one_letter_code
_entity_poly.pdbx_strand_id
1 'polypeptide(L)'
;MKKVGIIDSGVEVAFLREHALRLAGAASFTLDLEAQVLEARAYEREELEAWRSGAGTLDLEDTHGHGTAVLSILQDQVRPWPDVELYVARVLDQNVRGHSLCLVEALGWMLDEVGVDVLNLSLGTIHRALEAPMREVIDRAAARGALIVSAAGGVPTLPSQLESVVSVGDPALMERVGPDVKVDHVVEEREVKLYMGGRWMQVPMTTSFACAVAVAGVLREGLPPGWRRKPG
;
A
#
# COMPACT_ATOMS: atom_id res chain seq x y z
N MET A 1 3.71 17.01 -9.99
CA MET A 1 3.05 15.71 -10.19
C MET A 1 3.10 14.97 -8.86
N LYS A 2 2.00 14.37 -8.43
CA LYS A 2 1.94 13.69 -7.11
C LYS A 2 2.43 12.25 -7.27
N LYS A 3 3.26 11.78 -6.33
CA LYS A 3 3.76 10.41 -6.27
C LYS A 3 2.91 9.57 -5.32
N VAL A 4 2.40 8.44 -5.80
CA VAL A 4 1.54 7.53 -5.05
C VAL A 4 2.22 6.18 -4.94
N GLY A 5 2.44 5.71 -3.71
CA GLY A 5 3.05 4.42 -3.42
C GLY A 5 2.03 3.40 -2.90
N ILE A 6 2.22 2.13 -3.28
CA ILE A 6 1.52 0.97 -2.74
C ILE A 6 2.56 -0.05 -2.30
N ILE A 7 2.49 -0.51 -1.04
CA ILE A 7 3.29 -1.66 -0.58
C ILE A 7 2.34 -2.81 -0.29
N ASP A 8 2.47 -3.91 -1.05
CA ASP A 8 1.54 -5.04 -1.00
C ASP A 8 2.14 -6.32 -1.64
N SER A 9 1.33 -7.19 -2.24
CA SER A 9 1.72 -8.45 -2.93
C SER A 9 2.19 -8.28 -4.38
N GLY A 10 2.29 -7.04 -4.88
CA GLY A 10 2.68 -6.73 -6.26
C GLY A 10 1.52 -6.21 -7.10
N VAL A 11 1.63 -6.37 -8.43
CA VAL A 11 0.53 -6.08 -9.36
C VAL A 11 0.52 -7.04 -10.54
N GLU A 12 -0.67 -7.46 -11.00
CA GLU A 12 -0.84 -8.23 -12.23
C GLU A 12 -0.46 -7.38 -13.45
N VAL A 13 0.48 -7.86 -14.26
CA VAL A 13 0.90 -7.16 -15.49
C VAL A 13 -0.26 -7.03 -16.48
N ALA A 14 -1.18 -8.00 -16.48
CA ALA A 14 -2.37 -8.02 -17.32
C ALA A 14 -3.28 -6.82 -17.00
N PHE A 15 -3.51 -6.53 -15.71
CA PHE A 15 -4.30 -5.40 -15.25
C PHE A 15 -3.69 -4.06 -15.71
N LEU A 16 -2.36 -3.91 -15.60
CA LEU A 16 -1.67 -2.71 -16.07
C LEU A 16 -1.86 -2.50 -17.59
N ARG A 17 -1.79 -3.57 -18.38
CA ARG A 17 -2.00 -3.52 -19.84
C ARG A 17 -3.43 -3.14 -20.19
N GLU A 18 -4.41 -3.80 -19.58
CA GLU A 18 -5.84 -3.59 -19.85
C GLU A 18 -6.26 -2.15 -19.57
N HIS A 19 -5.72 -1.54 -18.51
CA HIS A 19 -6.08 -0.19 -18.08
C HIS A 19 -5.08 0.89 -18.50
N ALA A 20 -4.12 0.56 -19.37
CA ALA A 20 -3.06 1.45 -19.85
C ALA A 20 -2.30 2.18 -18.73
N LEU A 21 -2.18 1.54 -17.56
CA LEU A 21 -1.42 2.06 -16.43
C LEU A 21 0.07 1.83 -16.64
N ARG A 22 0.87 2.75 -16.11
CA ARG A 22 2.34 2.65 -16.09
C ARG A 22 2.85 2.91 -14.68
N LEU A 23 3.79 2.09 -14.25
CA LEU A 23 4.53 2.33 -13.01
C LEU A 23 5.69 3.28 -13.31
N ALA A 24 5.85 4.30 -12.46
CA ALA A 24 7.01 5.19 -12.50
C ALA A 24 8.25 4.55 -11.89
N GLY A 25 8.06 3.58 -10.99
CA GLY A 25 9.09 2.73 -10.41
C GLY A 25 8.45 1.58 -9.63
N ALA A 26 9.18 0.49 -9.43
CA ALA A 26 8.73 -0.58 -8.56
C ALA A 26 9.91 -1.32 -7.95
N ALA A 27 9.67 -2.05 -6.87
CA ALA A 27 10.69 -2.86 -6.21
C ALA A 27 10.09 -4.15 -5.61
N SER A 28 10.92 -5.17 -5.44
CA SER A 28 10.57 -6.39 -4.72
C SER A 28 11.50 -6.60 -3.53
N PHE A 29 10.94 -7.09 -2.42
CA PHE A 29 11.65 -7.37 -1.18
C PHE A 29 11.23 -8.74 -0.65
N THR A 30 12.15 -9.70 -0.74
CA THR A 30 11.94 -11.08 -0.32
C THR A 30 12.99 -11.46 0.71
N LEU A 31 12.62 -12.25 1.72
CA LEU A 31 13.56 -12.77 2.71
C LEU A 31 13.71 -14.28 2.49
N ASP A 32 14.89 -14.70 2.09
CA ASP A 32 15.29 -16.11 2.16
C ASP A 32 15.61 -16.45 3.62
N LEU A 33 14.73 -17.22 4.26
CA LEU A 33 14.89 -17.63 5.65
C LEU A 33 15.99 -18.68 5.84
N GLU A 34 16.28 -19.49 4.83
CA GLU A 34 17.32 -20.52 4.89
C GLU A 34 18.70 -19.88 4.76
N ALA A 35 18.86 -18.98 3.78
CA ALA A 35 20.10 -18.24 3.58
C ALA A 35 20.27 -17.07 4.56
N GLN A 36 19.19 -16.65 5.23
CA GLN A 36 19.12 -15.44 6.05
C GLN A 36 19.51 -14.18 5.26
N VAL A 37 19.12 -14.12 3.99
CA VAL A 37 19.44 -13.02 3.06
C VAL A 37 18.16 -12.31 2.68
N LEU A 38 18.15 -10.99 2.87
CA LEU A 38 17.15 -10.11 2.26
C LEU A 38 17.56 -9.82 0.81
N GLU A 39 16.70 -10.20 -0.12
CA GLU A 39 16.79 -9.83 -1.52
C GLU A 39 15.92 -8.60 -1.76
N ALA A 40 16.56 -7.48 -2.10
CA ALA A 40 15.89 -6.25 -2.47
C ALA A 40 16.28 -5.88 -3.91
N ARG A 41 15.29 -5.67 -4.78
CA ARG A 41 15.52 -5.27 -6.17
C ARG A 41 14.55 -4.17 -6.59
N ALA A 42 15.10 -3.00 -6.88
CA ALA A 42 14.38 -1.95 -7.59
C ALA A 42 14.47 -2.18 -9.11
N TYR A 43 13.44 -1.74 -9.83
CA TYR A 43 13.31 -1.92 -11.27
C TYR A 43 13.21 -0.57 -11.98
N GLU A 44 14.04 -0.41 -13.01
CA GLU A 44 14.08 0.80 -13.81
C GLU A 44 12.93 0.85 -14.84
N ARG A 45 12.68 2.04 -15.40
CA ARG A 45 11.57 2.28 -16.34
C ARG A 45 11.62 1.35 -17.55
N GLU A 46 12.80 1.08 -18.08
CA GLU A 46 12.99 0.17 -19.22
C GLU A 46 12.62 -1.27 -18.87
N GLU A 47 13.01 -1.77 -17.68
CA GLU A 47 12.64 -3.11 -17.21
C GLU A 47 11.13 -3.23 -17.01
N LEU A 48 10.51 -2.20 -16.43
CA LEU A 48 9.07 -2.15 -16.21
C LEU A 48 8.30 -2.14 -17.53
N GLU A 49 8.76 -1.40 -18.55
CA GLU A 49 8.12 -1.40 -19.87
C GLU A 49 8.36 -2.72 -20.62
N ALA A 50 9.54 -3.34 -20.49
CA ALA A 50 9.80 -4.67 -21.04
C ALA A 50 8.86 -5.71 -20.42
N TRP A 51 8.69 -5.69 -19.10
CA TRP A 51 7.73 -6.55 -18.40
C TRP A 51 6.28 -6.26 -18.81
N ARG A 52 5.88 -4.99 -18.82
CA ARG A 52 4.54 -4.55 -19.25
C ARG A 52 4.26 -4.86 -20.71
N SER A 53 5.25 -4.97 -21.59
CA SER A 53 5.06 -5.39 -22.99
C SER A 53 5.15 -6.90 -23.20
N GLY A 54 5.59 -7.66 -22.20
CA GLY A 54 5.75 -9.12 -22.27
C GLY A 54 7.12 -9.56 -22.79
N ALA A 55 8.07 -8.64 -22.90
CA ALA A 55 9.45 -8.89 -23.29
C ALA A 55 10.37 -9.27 -22.11
N GLY A 56 9.84 -9.34 -20.88
CA GLY A 56 10.60 -9.72 -19.69
C GLY A 56 9.70 -10.19 -18.54
N THR A 57 10.34 -10.71 -17.49
CA THR A 57 9.71 -11.16 -16.26
C THR A 57 10.34 -10.44 -15.08
N LEU A 58 9.53 -9.95 -14.14
CA LEU A 58 9.99 -9.32 -12.90
C LEU A 58 9.32 -10.00 -11.71
N ASP A 59 9.95 -9.93 -10.54
CA ASP A 59 9.40 -10.40 -9.27
C ASP A 59 8.42 -9.36 -8.68
N LEU A 60 7.48 -8.91 -9.52
CA LEU A 60 6.42 -7.95 -9.21
C LEU A 60 5.03 -8.50 -9.48
N GLU A 61 4.95 -9.63 -10.20
CA GLU A 61 3.67 -10.25 -10.55
C GLU A 61 2.92 -10.63 -9.28
N ASP A 62 1.70 -10.13 -9.18
CA ASP A 62 0.82 -10.43 -8.05
C ASP A 62 0.20 -11.81 -8.21
N THR A 63 0.79 -12.80 -7.54
CA THR A 63 0.31 -14.18 -7.58
C THR A 63 -0.84 -14.44 -6.60
N HIS A 64 -1.16 -13.48 -5.74
CA HIS A 64 -2.29 -13.56 -4.81
C HIS A 64 -3.52 -12.79 -5.31
N GLY A 65 -3.32 -11.57 -5.80
CA GLY A 65 -4.34 -10.66 -6.32
C GLY A 65 -4.70 -9.48 -5.40
N HIS A 66 -4.11 -9.37 -4.20
CA HIS A 66 -4.50 -8.38 -3.18
C HIS A 66 -3.92 -7.00 -3.52
N GLY A 67 -2.65 -6.92 -3.90
CA GLY A 67 -2.04 -5.68 -4.37
C GLY A 67 -2.71 -5.14 -5.64
N THR A 68 -3.09 -6.04 -6.55
CA THR A 68 -3.88 -5.71 -7.75
C THR A 68 -5.26 -5.21 -7.38
N ALA A 69 -5.93 -5.84 -6.40
CA ALA A 69 -7.21 -5.39 -5.89
C ALA A 69 -7.12 -3.97 -5.30
N VAL A 70 -6.11 -3.69 -4.47
CA VAL A 70 -5.83 -2.35 -3.91
C VAL A 70 -5.65 -1.32 -5.02
N LEU A 71 -4.79 -1.60 -6.00
CA LEU A 71 -4.58 -0.68 -7.13
C LEU A 71 -5.86 -0.49 -7.95
N SER A 72 -6.64 -1.55 -8.15
CA SER A 72 -7.87 -1.49 -8.93
C SER A 72 -8.95 -0.62 -8.28
N ILE A 73 -9.00 -0.56 -6.95
CA ILE A 73 -9.91 0.33 -6.23
C ILE A 73 -9.54 1.78 -6.51
N LEU A 74 -8.25 2.13 -6.42
CA LEU A 74 -7.79 3.47 -6.81
C LEU A 74 -8.17 3.73 -8.26
N GLN A 75 -7.86 2.81 -9.16
CA GLN A 75 -8.11 2.94 -10.59
C GLN A 75 -9.58 3.17 -10.91
N ASP A 76 -10.50 2.41 -10.30
CA ASP A 76 -11.94 2.53 -10.50
C ASP A 76 -12.49 3.84 -9.94
N GLN A 77 -12.04 4.22 -8.75
CA GLN A 77 -12.61 5.32 -7.99
C GLN A 77 -12.04 6.70 -8.33
N VAL A 78 -10.80 6.79 -8.83
CA VAL A 78 -10.17 8.06 -9.18
C VAL A 78 -10.31 8.26 -10.70
N ARG A 79 -11.41 8.90 -11.10
CA ARG A 79 -11.80 9.11 -12.50
C ARG A 79 -12.08 10.60 -12.79
N PRO A 80 -11.48 11.19 -13.84
CA PRO A 80 -10.41 10.64 -14.67
C PRO A 80 -9.14 10.37 -13.84
N TRP A 81 -8.30 9.42 -14.28
CA TRP A 81 -7.04 9.12 -13.59
C TRP A 81 -6.14 10.37 -13.64
N PRO A 82 -5.71 10.93 -12.50
CA PRO A 82 -4.97 12.17 -12.45
C PRO A 82 -3.53 11.97 -12.93
N ASP A 83 -2.84 13.08 -13.19
CA ASP A 83 -1.41 13.09 -13.47
C ASP A 83 -0.63 12.76 -12.19
N VAL A 84 -0.42 11.46 -11.96
CA VAL A 84 0.30 10.89 -10.81
C VAL A 84 1.32 9.86 -11.25
N GLU A 85 2.45 9.83 -10.53
CA GLU A 85 3.44 8.77 -10.65
C GLU A 85 3.09 7.64 -9.69
N LEU A 86 2.86 6.45 -10.22
CA LEU A 86 2.51 5.27 -9.43
C LEU A 86 3.73 4.41 -9.14
N TYR A 87 3.94 4.07 -7.88
CA TYR A 87 5.02 3.20 -7.40
C TYR A 87 4.46 2.00 -6.65
N VAL A 88 5.07 0.82 -6.87
CA VAL A 88 4.65 -0.43 -6.23
C VAL A 88 5.86 -1.12 -5.60
N ALA A 89 5.76 -1.48 -4.32
CA ALA A 89 6.71 -2.37 -3.67
C ALA A 89 6.03 -3.69 -3.31
N ARG A 90 6.57 -4.80 -3.81
CA ARG A 90 6.11 -6.14 -3.44
C ARG A 90 6.87 -6.64 -2.21
N VAL A 91 6.13 -6.95 -1.14
CA VAL A 91 6.67 -7.48 0.13
C VAL A 91 5.92 -8.71 0.64
N LEU A 92 4.80 -9.07 0.01
CA LEU A 92 3.95 -10.20 0.38
C LEU A 92 4.05 -11.33 -0.65
N ASP A 93 4.06 -12.56 -0.15
CA ASP A 93 4.03 -13.79 -0.95
C ASP A 93 2.61 -14.15 -1.43
N GLN A 94 2.49 -15.30 -2.11
CA GLN A 94 1.22 -15.83 -2.61
C GLN A 94 0.17 -16.12 -1.50
N ASN A 95 0.61 -16.20 -0.25
CA ASN A 95 -0.24 -16.43 0.93
C ASN A 95 -0.54 -15.14 1.71
N VAL A 96 -0.22 -13.96 1.15
CA VAL A 96 -0.32 -12.64 1.82
C VAL A 96 0.53 -12.58 3.09
N ARG A 97 1.69 -13.25 3.07
CA ARG A 97 2.65 -13.23 4.18
C ARG A 97 3.90 -12.50 3.75
N GLY A 98 4.41 -11.66 4.65
CA GLY A 98 5.66 -10.96 4.48
C GLY A 98 6.43 -10.92 5.77
N HIS A 99 7.72 -10.60 5.68
CA HIS A 99 8.56 -10.39 6.85
C HIS A 99 8.62 -8.91 7.21
N SER A 100 8.61 -8.59 8.52
CA SER A 100 8.66 -7.18 8.96
C SER A 100 9.95 -6.47 8.51
N LEU A 101 11.03 -7.21 8.24
CA LEU A 101 12.26 -6.67 7.65
C LEU A 101 12.01 -6.18 6.21
N CYS A 102 11.36 -6.98 5.36
CA CYS A 102 10.99 -6.57 4.00
C CYS A 102 10.10 -5.31 4.01
N LEU A 103 9.20 -5.22 4.99
CA LEU A 103 8.35 -4.03 5.14
C LEU A 103 9.17 -2.78 5.50
N VAL A 104 10.12 -2.86 6.44
CA VAL A 104 10.97 -1.71 6.81
C VAL A 104 11.82 -1.25 5.62
N GLU A 105 12.39 -2.19 4.87
CA GLU A 105 13.21 -1.90 3.70
C GLU A 105 12.38 -1.30 2.56
N ALA A 106 11.19 -1.85 2.31
CA ALA A 106 10.25 -1.28 1.35
C ALA A 106 9.75 0.11 1.76
N LEU A 107 9.55 0.37 3.05
CA LEU A 107 9.25 1.70 3.57
C LEU A 107 10.41 2.66 3.31
N GLY A 108 11.66 2.24 3.55
CA GLY A 108 12.86 3.03 3.25
C GLY A 108 12.92 3.41 1.77
N TRP A 109 12.77 2.43 0.88
CA TRP A 109 12.75 2.68 -0.57
C TRP A 109 11.60 3.62 -0.97
N MET A 110 10.39 3.36 -0.51
CA MET A 110 9.21 4.11 -0.93
C MET A 110 9.17 5.54 -0.36
N LEU A 111 9.60 5.74 0.89
CA LEU A 111 9.47 7.01 1.60
C LEU A 111 10.75 7.87 1.58
N ASP A 112 11.94 7.27 1.60
CA ASP A 112 13.21 8.00 1.60
C ASP A 112 13.83 8.10 0.20
N GLU A 113 13.87 7.02 -0.57
CA GLU A 113 14.49 7.04 -1.91
C GLU A 113 13.55 7.59 -2.99
N VAL A 114 12.34 7.02 -3.10
CA VAL A 114 11.33 7.49 -4.06
C VAL A 114 10.72 8.81 -3.60
N GLY A 115 10.46 8.93 -2.29
CA GLY A 115 9.82 10.09 -1.68
C GLY A 115 8.38 10.27 -2.13
N VAL A 116 7.52 9.25 -1.95
CA VAL A 116 6.11 9.35 -2.32
C VAL A 116 5.35 10.36 -1.47
N ASP A 117 4.37 11.05 -2.08
CA ASP A 117 3.51 12.02 -1.38
C ASP A 117 2.38 11.34 -0.62
N VAL A 118 1.88 10.21 -1.14
CA VAL A 118 0.82 9.41 -0.53
C VAL A 118 1.19 7.93 -0.61
N LEU A 119 1.14 7.24 0.53
CA LEU A 119 1.46 5.83 0.64
C LEU A 119 0.25 5.04 1.16
N ASN A 120 -0.18 4.03 0.40
CA ASN A 120 -1.17 3.04 0.83
C ASN A 120 -0.47 1.79 1.41
N LEU A 121 -0.81 1.44 2.66
CA LEU A 121 -0.34 0.24 3.36
C LEU A 121 -1.51 -0.63 3.81
N SER A 122 -1.94 -1.54 2.94
CA SER A 122 -3.03 -2.49 3.21
C SER A 122 -2.54 -3.77 3.89
N LEU A 123 -1.59 -3.63 4.82
CA LEU A 123 -0.96 -4.70 5.58
C LEU A 123 -0.53 -4.20 6.96
N GLY A 124 -0.26 -5.13 7.89
CA GLY A 124 0.29 -4.79 9.19
C GLY A 124 0.81 -5.99 9.96
N THR A 125 1.52 -5.73 11.05
CA THR A 125 2.12 -6.76 11.91
C THR A 125 1.83 -6.52 13.38
N ILE A 126 1.66 -7.59 14.15
CA ILE A 126 1.62 -7.54 15.62
C ILE A 126 3.03 -7.59 16.23
N HIS A 127 4.04 -7.96 15.45
CA HIS A 127 5.41 -8.09 15.91
C HIS A 127 6.08 -6.72 16.03
N ARG A 128 6.48 -6.36 17.24
CA ARG A 128 7.05 -5.04 17.57
C ARG A 128 8.58 -4.96 17.47
N ALA A 129 9.24 -6.05 17.08
CA ALA A 129 10.70 -6.14 17.04
C ALA A 129 11.36 -5.06 16.15
N LEU A 130 10.66 -4.61 15.09
CA LEU A 130 11.13 -3.57 14.18
C LEU A 130 10.30 -2.28 14.29
N GLU A 131 9.67 -2.03 15.43
CA GLU A 131 8.89 -0.79 15.62
C GLU A 131 9.74 0.46 15.48
N ALA A 132 10.91 0.51 16.14
CA ALA A 132 11.78 1.67 16.13
C ALA A 132 12.22 2.08 14.70
N PRO A 133 12.82 1.20 13.87
CA PRO A 133 13.21 1.58 12.51
C PRO A 133 11.99 1.91 11.63
N MET A 134 10.87 1.20 11.79
CA MET A 134 9.64 1.49 11.05
C MET A 134 9.10 2.89 11.37
N ARG A 135 9.05 3.23 12.65
CA ARG A 135 8.64 4.55 13.14
C ARG A 135 9.57 5.63 12.63
N GLU A 136 10.87 5.41 12.68
CA GLU A 136 11.86 6.40 12.26
C GLU A 136 11.69 6.79 10.78
N VAL A 137 11.54 5.81 9.89
CA VAL A 137 11.32 6.06 8.45
C VAL A 137 10.00 6.80 8.21
N ILE A 138 8.92 6.35 8.85
CA ILE A 138 7.57 6.93 8.68
C ILE A 138 7.51 8.36 9.22
N ASP A 139 8.04 8.61 10.42
CA ASP A 139 8.01 9.92 11.06
C ASP A 139 8.85 10.94 10.26
N ARG A 140 10.02 10.53 9.74
CA ARG A 140 10.81 11.38 8.84
C ARG A 140 10.05 11.76 7.58
N ALA A 141 9.35 10.81 6.96
CA ALA A 141 8.58 11.07 5.74
C ALA A 141 7.35 11.95 6.00
N ALA A 142 6.64 11.68 7.10
CA ALA A 142 5.51 12.49 7.53
C ALA A 142 5.93 13.94 7.83
N ALA A 143 7.09 14.14 8.47
CA ALA A 143 7.65 15.48 8.71
C ALA A 143 7.97 16.25 7.41
N ARG A 144 8.25 15.56 6.31
CA ARG A 144 8.42 16.15 4.96
C ARG A 144 7.08 16.34 4.23
N GLY A 145 5.97 15.94 4.85
CA GLY A 145 4.61 16.15 4.34
C GLY A 145 4.01 14.97 3.59
N ALA A 146 4.66 13.80 3.59
CA ALA A 146 4.07 12.57 3.04
C ALA A 146 2.87 12.11 3.88
N LEU A 147 1.83 11.64 3.22
CA LEU A 147 0.66 11.02 3.87
C LEU A 147 0.82 9.50 3.85
N ILE A 148 0.91 8.88 5.02
CA ILE A 148 0.94 7.43 5.16
C ILE A 148 -0.42 6.97 5.66
N VAL A 149 -1.11 6.15 4.86
CA VAL A 149 -2.43 5.59 5.18
C VAL A 149 -2.29 4.08 5.33
N SER A 150 -2.76 3.53 6.44
CA SER A 150 -2.62 2.11 6.76
C SER A 150 -3.93 1.49 7.23
N ALA A 151 -4.21 0.27 6.78
CA ALA A 151 -5.35 -0.51 7.26
C ALA A 151 -5.23 -0.78 8.76
N ALA A 152 -6.31 -0.48 9.50
CA ALA A 152 -6.44 -0.85 10.90
C ALA A 152 -6.57 -2.38 11.05
N GLY A 153 -5.97 -2.92 12.11
CA GLY A 153 -6.12 -4.32 12.50
C GLY A 153 -7.20 -4.52 13.56
N GLY A 154 -7.69 -5.75 13.72
CA GLY A 154 -8.60 -6.11 14.83
C GLY A 154 -7.95 -6.03 16.22
N VAL A 155 -6.62 -5.92 16.26
CA VAL A 155 -5.78 -5.68 17.44
C VAL A 155 -4.75 -4.60 17.08
N PRO A 156 -4.03 -4.01 18.05
CA PRO A 156 -3.02 -2.99 17.76
C PRO A 156 -1.89 -3.51 16.84
N THR A 157 -1.83 -3.03 15.60
CA THR A 157 -0.81 -3.41 14.58
C THR A 157 0.11 -2.27 14.18
N LEU A 158 1.32 -2.59 13.73
CA LEU A 158 2.18 -1.63 13.03
C LEU A 158 2.03 -1.76 11.51
N PRO A 159 2.11 -0.66 10.76
CA PRO A 159 2.37 0.71 11.22
C PRO A 159 1.10 1.49 11.64
N SER A 160 -0.10 0.91 11.56
CA SER A 160 -1.38 1.60 11.81
C SER A 160 -1.47 2.33 13.17
N GLN A 161 -0.84 1.78 14.20
CA GLN A 161 -0.78 2.37 15.55
C GLN A 161 0.21 3.53 15.70
N LEU A 162 1.06 3.79 14.71
CA LEU A 162 1.98 4.92 14.77
C LEU A 162 1.22 6.23 14.67
N GLU A 163 1.68 7.25 15.38
CA GLU A 163 1.01 8.55 15.43
C GLU A 163 0.99 9.20 14.04
N SER A 164 2.12 9.21 13.33
CA SER A 164 2.24 9.82 12.00
C SER A 164 1.46 9.13 10.88
N VAL A 165 0.81 8.00 11.16
CA VAL A 165 0.05 7.22 10.18
C VAL A 165 -1.44 7.51 10.33
N VAL A 166 -2.17 7.64 9.23
CA VAL A 166 -3.63 7.63 9.26
C VAL A 166 -4.11 6.19 9.22
N SER A 167 -4.71 5.73 10.32
CA SER A 167 -5.28 4.38 10.41
C SER A 167 -6.72 4.36 9.92
N VAL A 168 -7.02 3.47 8.97
CA VAL A 168 -8.33 3.38 8.32
C VAL A 168 -9.03 2.08 8.68
N GLY A 169 -10.25 2.20 9.20
CA GLY A 169 -11.15 1.09 9.49
C GLY A 169 -12.32 0.98 8.51
N ASP A 170 -13.06 -0.11 8.64
CA ASP A 170 -14.32 -0.37 7.96
C ASP A 170 -15.45 -0.57 9.01
N PRO A 171 -16.73 -0.64 8.60
CA PRO A 171 -17.83 -0.78 9.55
C PRO A 171 -17.73 -2.08 10.37
N ALA A 172 -17.26 -3.17 9.77
CA ALA A 172 -17.13 -4.47 10.44
C ALA A 172 -16.06 -4.48 11.53
N LEU A 173 -14.93 -3.77 11.35
CA LEU A 173 -13.95 -3.55 12.41
C LEU A 173 -14.57 -2.76 13.56
N MET A 174 -15.29 -1.68 13.25
CA MET A 174 -15.85 -0.80 14.28
C MET A 174 -16.85 -1.50 15.22
N GLU A 175 -17.52 -2.56 14.75
CA GLU A 175 -18.42 -3.37 15.59
C GLU A 175 -17.69 -4.18 16.68
N ARG A 176 -16.37 -4.38 16.55
CA ARG A 176 -15.61 -5.32 17.40
C ARG A 176 -14.28 -4.81 17.93
N VAL A 177 -13.86 -3.63 17.50
CA VAL A 177 -12.53 -3.08 17.79
C VAL A 177 -12.38 -2.75 19.27
N GLY A 178 -11.22 -3.09 19.84
CA GLY A 178 -10.87 -2.72 21.22
C GLY A 178 -10.46 -1.25 21.34
N PRO A 179 -10.53 -0.64 22.55
CA PRO A 179 -10.18 0.76 22.75
C PRO A 179 -8.71 1.09 22.47
N ASP A 180 -7.84 0.09 22.50
CA ASP A 180 -6.39 0.24 22.27
C ASP A 180 -6.04 0.27 20.77
N VAL A 181 -6.99 0.03 19.88
CA VAL A 181 -6.77 0.13 18.44
C VAL A 181 -7.09 1.55 17.99
N LYS A 182 -6.04 2.27 17.61
CA LYS A 182 -6.16 3.52 16.87
C LYS A 182 -6.90 3.31 15.53
N VAL A 183 -7.97 4.08 15.33
CA VAL A 183 -8.70 4.23 14.06
C VAL A 183 -8.97 5.72 13.87
N ASP A 184 -8.37 6.32 12.84
CA ASP A 184 -8.45 7.76 12.58
C ASP A 184 -9.54 8.11 11.57
N HIS A 185 -9.91 7.15 10.72
CA HIS A 185 -10.95 7.28 9.72
C HIS A 185 -11.67 5.96 9.51
N VAL A 186 -12.98 6.04 9.22
CA VAL A 186 -13.81 4.89 8.86
C VAL A 186 -14.42 5.17 7.50
N VAL A 187 -14.25 4.21 6.59
CA VAL A 187 -14.98 4.21 5.31
C VAL A 187 -16.37 3.64 5.58
N GLU A 188 -17.42 4.38 5.20
CA GLU A 188 -18.80 4.04 5.55
C GLU A 188 -19.41 2.98 4.60
N GLU A 189 -18.86 2.88 3.38
CA GLU A 189 -19.27 1.91 2.39
C GLU A 189 -19.07 0.48 2.87
N ARG A 190 -20.09 -0.36 2.70
CA ARG A 190 -20.07 -1.77 3.11
C ARG A 190 -19.52 -2.71 2.05
N GLU A 191 -19.41 -2.24 0.82
CA GLU A 191 -18.92 -3.01 -0.30
C GLU A 191 -18.08 -2.12 -1.20
N VAL A 192 -17.17 -2.74 -1.95
CA VAL A 192 -16.30 -2.05 -2.90
C VAL A 192 -16.19 -2.86 -4.19
N LYS A 193 -16.08 -2.16 -5.31
CA LYS A 193 -15.77 -2.76 -6.59
C LYS A 193 -14.25 -2.85 -6.74
N LEU A 194 -13.75 -4.04 -7.08
CA LEU A 194 -12.32 -4.28 -7.29
C LEU A 194 -12.08 -5.33 -8.39
N TYR A 195 -10.86 -5.40 -8.90
CA TYR A 195 -10.38 -6.40 -9.85
C TYR A 195 -9.47 -7.39 -9.12
N MET A 196 -9.77 -8.68 -9.24
CA MET A 196 -8.94 -9.75 -8.67
C MET A 196 -9.20 -11.07 -9.42
N GLY A 197 -8.14 -11.77 -9.79
CA GLY A 197 -8.25 -13.05 -10.51
C GLY A 197 -8.87 -12.89 -11.90
N GLY A 198 -8.47 -11.87 -12.65
CA GLY A 198 -8.89 -11.71 -14.05
C GLY A 198 -10.25 -11.04 -14.27
N ARG A 199 -10.91 -10.53 -13.22
CA ARG A 199 -12.28 -9.98 -13.34
C ARG A 199 -12.60 -8.92 -12.29
N TRP A 200 -13.49 -8.01 -12.67
CA TRP A 200 -14.14 -7.07 -11.75
C TRP A 200 -15.23 -7.74 -10.93
N MET A 201 -15.29 -7.45 -9.63
CA MET A 201 -16.26 -7.98 -8.69
C MET A 201 -16.68 -6.90 -7.69
N GLN A 202 -17.92 -6.99 -7.21
CA GLN A 202 -18.36 -6.27 -6.00
C GLN A 202 -18.13 -7.21 -4.81
N VAL A 203 -17.41 -6.74 -3.79
CA VAL A 203 -17.07 -7.55 -2.61
C VAL A 203 -17.37 -6.78 -1.32
N PRO A 204 -17.57 -7.47 -0.18
CA PRO A 204 -17.64 -6.82 1.12
C PRO A 204 -16.39 -5.99 1.41
N MET A 205 -16.57 -4.87 2.09
CA MET A 205 -15.47 -4.03 2.57
C MET A 205 -14.60 -4.81 3.55
N THR A 206 -13.30 -4.54 3.48
CA THR A 206 -12.31 -4.94 4.48
C THR A 206 -11.49 -3.70 4.84
N THR A 207 -10.75 -3.71 5.94
CA THR A 207 -9.87 -2.59 6.29
C THR A 207 -8.78 -2.33 5.23
N SER A 208 -8.28 -3.38 4.57
CA SER A 208 -7.36 -3.26 3.43
C SER A 208 -7.96 -2.48 2.26
N PHE A 209 -9.22 -2.74 1.93
CA PHE A 209 -9.92 -2.06 0.85
C PHE A 209 -10.38 -0.66 1.26
N ALA A 210 -10.81 -0.48 2.51
CA ALA A 210 -11.13 0.82 3.08
C ALA A 210 -9.92 1.76 3.02
N CYS A 211 -8.72 1.25 3.30
CA CYS A 211 -7.48 2.01 3.14
C CYS A 211 -7.30 2.53 1.70
N ALA A 212 -7.54 1.68 0.69
CA ALA A 212 -7.48 2.08 -0.71
C ALA A 212 -8.57 3.11 -1.08
N VAL A 213 -9.80 2.94 -0.58
CA VAL A 213 -10.91 3.90 -0.78
C VAL A 213 -10.57 5.26 -0.16
N ALA A 214 -10.02 5.27 1.05
CA ALA A 214 -9.54 6.48 1.72
C ALA A 214 -8.47 7.21 0.90
N VAL A 215 -7.48 6.48 0.39
CA VAL A 215 -6.44 7.04 -0.50
C VAL A 215 -7.07 7.56 -1.81
N ALA A 216 -8.02 6.84 -2.41
CA ALA A 216 -8.75 7.33 -3.58
C ALA A 216 -9.46 8.66 -3.30
N GLY A 217 -10.11 8.79 -2.14
CA GLY A 217 -10.72 10.04 -1.67
C GLY A 217 -9.70 11.18 -1.61
N VAL A 218 -8.51 10.93 -1.04
CA VAL A 218 -7.42 11.93 -1.00
C VAL A 218 -6.96 12.36 -2.39
N LEU A 219 -6.94 11.44 -3.36
CA LEU A 219 -6.54 11.73 -4.73
C LEU A 219 -7.61 12.53 -5.49
N ARG A 220 -8.90 12.30 -5.21
CA ARG A 220 -10.01 13.05 -5.83
C ARG A 220 -10.23 14.43 -5.21
N GLU A 221 -10.28 14.48 -3.89
CA GLU A 221 -10.85 15.60 -3.12
C GLU A 221 -9.78 16.39 -2.37
N GLY A 222 -8.56 15.87 -2.32
CA GLY A 222 -7.48 16.42 -1.53
C GLY A 222 -7.48 15.87 -0.10
N LEU A 223 -6.54 16.36 0.70
CA LEU A 223 -6.27 15.80 2.02
C LEU A 223 -7.35 16.26 3.04
N PRO A 224 -8.03 15.35 3.75
CA PRO A 224 -9.08 15.71 4.70
C PRO A 224 -8.56 16.57 5.87
N PRO A 225 -9.38 17.49 6.42
CA PRO A 225 -9.01 18.25 7.62
C PRO A 225 -8.60 17.31 8.77
N GLY A 226 -7.47 17.59 9.41
CA GLY A 226 -6.96 16.79 10.54
C GLY A 226 -6.06 15.61 10.18
N TRP A 227 -5.94 15.24 8.89
CA TRP A 227 -5.03 14.16 8.47
C TRP A 227 -3.57 14.62 8.39
N ARG A 228 -3.32 15.93 8.27
CA ARG A 228 -2.00 16.51 8.48
C ARG A 228 -1.78 16.67 9.98
N ARG A 229 -1.05 15.75 10.59
CA ARG A 229 -0.57 15.92 11.96
C ARG A 229 0.60 16.90 11.95
N LYS A 230 0.55 17.89 12.85
CA LYS A 230 1.71 18.75 13.09
C LYS A 230 2.82 17.87 13.68
N PRO A 231 4.10 18.10 13.33
CA PRO A 231 5.19 17.48 14.08
C PRO A 231 4.99 17.81 15.56
N GLY A 232 4.97 16.78 16.41
CA GLY A 232 4.99 16.92 17.86
C GLY A 232 6.32 17.48 18.36
#